data_AF-A0A352RRG2-F1
#
_entry.id   AF-A0A352RRG2-F1
#
_cell.length_a   1.000
_cell.length_b   1.000
_cell.length_c   1.000
_cell.angle_alpha   90.00
_cell.angle_beta   90.00
_cell.angle_gamma   90.00
#
_symmetry.space_group_name_H-M   'P 1'
#
loop_
_entity.id
_entity.type
_entity.pdbx_description
1 polymer ?
#
loop_
_entity_poly.entity_id
_entity_poly.type
_entity_poly.pdbx_seq_one_letter_code
_entity_poly.pdbx_strand_id
1 'polypeptide(L)' 'MFKHILLPTDGSELSKKAIDGGLELAKAIGARVTAYVCLEEYPYTPFSEIVVEAPQAFKERIENQARLYLKEIE' A
#
# COMPACT_ATOMS: atom_id res chain seq x y z
N MET A 1 25.33 -0.11 5.34
CA MET A 1 24.17 0.20 6.21
C MET A 1 23.10 0.88 5.38
N PHE A 2 21.82 0.61 5.62
CA PHE A 2 20.70 1.18 4.86
C PHE A 2 20.61 2.70 5.03
N LYS A 3 20.31 3.41 3.94
CA LYS A 3 20.15 4.88 3.90
C LYS A 3 18.70 5.31 3.63
N HIS A 4 17.92 4.40 3.05
CA HIS A 4 16.53 4.61 2.70
C HIS A 4 15.83 3.24 2.73
N ILE A 5 14.71 3.16 3.44
CA ILE A 5 13.90 1.94 3.60
C ILE A 5 12.56 2.17 2.91
N LEU A 6 12.15 1.24 2.07
CA LEU A 6 10.81 1.19 1.49
C LEU A 6 9.93 0.33 2.41
N LEU A 7 8.82 0.88 2.89
CA LEU A 7 7.89 0.18 3.78
C LEU A 7 6.55 -0.05 3.06
N PRO A 8 6.31 -1.26 2.52
CA PRO A 8 5.03 -1.59 1.90
C PRO A 8 3.94 -1.85 2.94
N THR A 9 2.70 -1.49 2.63
CA THR A 9 1.52 -1.87 3.40
C THR A 9 0.37 -2.30 2.49
N ASP A 10 -0.38 -3.30 2.92
CA ASP A 10 -1.68 -3.71 2.38
C ASP A 10 -2.84 -3.33 3.32
N GLY A 11 -2.54 -2.57 4.39
CA GLY A 11 -3.50 -2.18 5.43
C GLY A 11 -3.84 -3.27 6.45
N SER A 12 -3.24 -4.46 6.38
CA SER A 12 -3.48 -5.54 7.33
C SER A 12 -2.86 -5.26 8.70
N GLU A 13 -3.37 -5.91 9.74
CA GLU A 13 -2.79 -5.82 11.09
C GLU A 13 -1.34 -6.35 11.16
N LEU A 14 -0.97 -7.25 10.24
CA LEU A 14 0.40 -7.74 10.13
C LEU A 14 1.32 -6.72 9.44
N SER A 15 0.84 -6.05 8.39
CA SER A 15 1.63 -4.98 7.75
C SER A 15 1.85 -3.83 8.72
N LYS A 16 0.85 -3.42 9.52
CA LYS A 16 0.99 -2.38 10.54
C LYS A 16 2.13 -2.67 11.52
N LYS A 17 2.18 -3.89 12.07
CA LYS A 17 3.27 -4.32 12.95
C LYS A 17 4.64 -4.28 12.27
N ALA A 18 4.70 -4.60 10.97
CA ALA A 18 5.93 -4.51 10.20
C ALA A 18 6.34 -3.05 9.92
N ILE A 19 5.38 -2.15 9.69
CA ILE A 19 5.61 -0.71 9.60
C ILE A 19 6.23 -0.19 10.90
N ASP A 20 5.64 -0.50 12.06
CA ASP A 20 6.13 -0.05 13.37
C ASP A 20 7.61 -0.43 13.58
N GLY A 21 7.95 -1.71 13.38
CA GLY A 21 9.33 -2.18 13.49
C GLY A 21 10.26 -1.56 12.44
N GLY A 22 9.77 -1.32 11.23
CA GLY A 22 10.51 -0.66 10.16
C GLY A 22 10.84 0.80 10.49
N LEU A 23 9.90 1.53 11.07
CA LEU A 23 10.08 2.91 11.53
C LEU A 23 11.07 2.98 12.69
N GLU A 24 10.98 2.06 13.66
CA GLU A 24 11.95 1.96 14.76
C GLU A 24 13.38 1.72 14.26
N LEU A 25 13.55 0.78 13.32
CA LEU A 25 14.83 0.51 12.69
C LEU A 25 15.36 1.74 11.94
N ALA A 26 14.53 2.38 11.12
CA ALA A 26 14.90 3.55 10.35
C ALA A 26 15.39 4.68 11.26
N LYS A 27 14.69 4.90 12.39
CA LYS A 27 15.04 5.89 13.40
C LYS A 27 16.37 5.56 14.08
N ALA A 28 16.59 4.30 14.45
CA ALA A 28 17.83 3.85 15.10
C ALA A 28 19.08 4.05 14.24
N ILE A 29 18.94 3.91 12.91
CA ILE A 29 20.07 4.01 11.96
C ILE A 29 20.14 5.33 11.20
N GLY A 30 19.22 6.26 11.45
CA GLY A 30 19.12 7.54 10.73
C GLY A 30 18.80 7.39 9.24
N ALA A 31 17.99 6.41 8.86
CA ALA A 31 17.57 6.19 7.47
C ALA A 31 16.28 6.95 7.14
N ARG A 32 16.13 7.33 5.87
CA ARG A 32 14.86 7.84 5.33
C ARG A 32 13.87 6.70 5.11
N VAL A 33 12.59 7.01 5.07
CA VAL A 33 11.52 6.05 4.79
C VAL A 33 10.65 6.54 3.63
N THR A 34 10.18 5.60 2.82
CA THR A 34 9.06 5.81 1.90
C THR A 34 8.02 4.74 2.16
N ALA A 35 6.79 5.14 2.50
CA ALA A 35 5.66 4.24 2.56
C ALA A 35 5.16 3.94 1.13
N TYR A 36 4.70 2.71 0.90
CA TYR A 36 4.25 2.26 -0.42
C TYR A 36 3.02 1.37 -0.30
N VAL A 37 2.10 1.54 -1.26
CA VAL A 37 0.94 0.65 -1.44
C VAL A 37 0.93 0.24 -2.91
N CYS A 38 0.82 -1.07 -3.15
CA CYS A 38 0.59 -1.59 -4.49
C CYS A 38 -0.91 -1.50 -4.80
N LEU A 39 -1.27 -0.91 -5.94
CA LEU A 39 -2.65 -0.88 -6.38
C LEU A 39 -3.03 -2.21 -7.01
N GLU A 40 -4.23 -2.71 -6.68
CA GLU A 40 -4.79 -3.90 -7.32
C GLU A 40 -4.96 -3.67 -8.82
N GLU A 41 -4.68 -4.71 -9.60
CA GLU A 41 -4.96 -4.70 -11.03
C GLU A 41 -6.46 -4.84 -11.26
N TYR A 42 -7.00 -4.11 -12.23
CA TYR A 42 -8.40 -4.24 -12.61
C TYR A 42 -8.66 -5.69 -13.06
N PRO A 43 -9.65 -6.40 -12.49
CA PRO A 43 -9.87 -7.82 -12.74
C PRO A 43 -10.54 -8.04 -14.11
N TYR A 44 -9.82 -7.72 -15.18
CA TYR A 44 -10.26 -8.02 -16.54
C TYR A 44 -10.08 -9.51 -16.81
N THR A 45 -11.19 -10.22 -16.95
CA THR A 45 -11.21 -11.60 -17.42
C THR A 45 -11.83 -11.62 -18.82
N PRO A 46 -11.09 -12.04 -19.86
CA PRO A 46 -11.58 -12.05 -21.24
C PRO A 46 -12.70 -13.08 -21.47
N PHE A 47 -13.00 -13.91 -20.48
CA PHE A 47 -14.00 -14.98 -20.54
C PHE A 47 -15.28 -14.67 -19.74
N SER A 48 -15.38 -13.49 -19.11
CA SER A 48 -16.58 -13.06 -18.38
C SER A 48 -17.22 -11.88 -19.09
N GLU A 49 -18.51 -12.00 -19.42
CA GLU A 49 -19.33 -10.89 -19.88
C GLU A 49 -19.76 -9.96 -18.72
N ILE A 50 -19.54 -10.38 -17.47
CA ILE A 50 -19.93 -9.63 -16.28
C ILE A 50 -18.81 -8.65 -15.91
N VAL A 51 -19.12 -7.36 -16.03
CA VAL A 51 -18.36 -6.26 -15.44
C VAL A 51 -18.96 -5.95 -14.07
N VAL A 52 -18.27 -6.37 -12.99
CA VAL A 52 -18.73 -6.14 -11.61
C VAL A 52 -18.68 -4.65 -11.24
N GLU A 53 -17.66 -3.95 -11.73
CA GLU A 53 -17.43 -2.54 -11.44
C GLU A 53 -16.81 -1.87 -12.67
N ALA A 54 -17.24 -0.65 -13.02
CA ALA A 54 -16.66 0.09 -14.13
C ALA A 54 -15.17 0.43 -13.85
N PRO A 55 -14.28 0.39 -14.87
CA PRO A 55 -12.83 0.60 -14.66
C PRO A 55 -12.47 1.88 -13.90
N GLN A 56 -13.17 2.99 -14.19
CA GLN A 56 -12.94 4.26 -13.51
C GLN A 56 -13.33 4.21 -12.03
N ALA A 57 -14.47 3.59 -11.70
CA ALA A 57 -14.92 3.43 -10.32
C ALA A 57 -13.97 2.53 -9.51
N PHE A 58 -13.51 1.42 -10.11
CA PHE A 58 -12.51 0.53 -9.51
C PHE A 58 -11.22 1.30 -9.19
N LYS A 59 -10.71 2.06 -10.17
CA LYS A 59 -9.49 2.86 -9.99
C LYS A 59 -9.65 3.87 -8.86
N GLU A 60 -10.76 4.61 -8.82
CA GLU A 60 -11.00 5.59 -7.75
C GLU A 60 -11.08 4.92 -6.38
N ARG A 61 -11.74 3.76 -6.28
CA ARG A 61 -11.85 3.00 -5.03
C ARG A 61 -10.49 2.53 -4.52
N ILE A 62 -9.69 1.87 -5.34
CA ILE A 62 -8.37 1.35 -4.92
C ILE A 62 -7.40 2.48 -4.57
N GLU A 63 -7.45 3.61 -5.30
CA GLU A 63 -6.63 4.78 -4.99
C GLU A 63 -7.03 5.44 -3.67
N ASN A 64 -8.34 5.54 -3.40
CA ASN A 64 -8.85 6.07 -2.13
C ASN A 64 -8.44 5.18 -0.96
N GLN A 65 -8.55 3.87 -1.12
CA GLN A 65 -8.12 2.89 -0.10
C GLN A 65 -6.61 2.98 0.14
N ALA A 66 -5.79 3.05 -0.91
CA ALA A 66 -4.35 3.24 -0.78
C ALA A 66 -3.98 4.55 -0.05
N ARG A 67 -4.70 5.64 -0.33
CA ARG A 67 -4.53 6.92 0.40
C ARG A 67 -4.85 6.78 1.89
N LEU A 68 -5.84 5.97 2.26
CA LEU A 68 -6.14 5.71 3.68
C LEU A 68 -5.01 4.94 4.35
N TYR A 69 -4.50 3.88 3.70
CA TYR A 69 -3.38 3.11 4.25
C TYR A 69 -2.10 3.92 4.42
N LEU A 70 -1.81 4.83 3.48
CA LEU A 70 -0.64 5.71 3.59
C LEU A 70 -0.78 6.73 4.72
N LYS A 71 -1.99 7.24 4.98
CA LYS A 71 -2.25 8.17 6.10
C LYS A 71 -2.04 7.54 7.47
N GLU A 72 -2.19 6.23 7.60
CA GLU A 72 -1.92 5.52 8.86
C GLU A 72 -0.41 5.43 9.18
N ILE A 73 0.47 5.77 8.22
CA ILE A 73 1.93 5.69 8.37
C ILE A 73 2.56 7.08 8.61
N GLU A 74 1.78 8.16 8.60
CA GLU A 74 2.23 9.53 8.97
C GLU A 74 2.49 9.67 10.48
#